data_AF-A0A7W8HCQ9-F1
#
_entry.id   AF-A0A7W8HCQ9-F1
#
_cell.length_a   1.000
_cell.length_b   1.000
_cell.length_c   1.000
_cell.angle_alpha   90.00
_cell.angle_beta   90.00
_cell.angle_gamma   90.00
#
_symmetry.space_group_name_H-M   'P 1'
#
loop_
_entity.id
_entity.type
_entity.pdbx_description
1 polymer ?
#
loop_
_entity_poly.entity_id
_entity_poly.type
_entity_poly.pdbx_seq_one_letter_code
_entity_poly.pdbx_strand_id
1 'polypeptide(L)'
;MSILIKAGRNKEWGIYPEGLTRSRKKAFDRIIDLARNFFRDSGERADEYQFASGYGYDYDECVSFKNQLVASMQSYCCITDMEIYQIGATIGVHTGPHPLGMGFLKHFEYV
;
A
#
# COMPACT_ATOMS: atom_id res chain seq x y z
N MET A 1 -8.75 9.13 -13.60
CA MET A 1 -9.64 8.35 -12.72
C MET A 1 -8.81 7.22 -12.15
N SER A 2 -8.84 7.00 -10.83
CA SER A 2 -8.10 5.95 -10.15
C SER A 2 -9.06 5.01 -9.44
N ILE A 3 -8.90 3.71 -9.67
CA ILE A 3 -9.64 2.65 -8.96
C ILE A 3 -8.76 2.23 -7.79
N LEU A 4 -9.31 2.26 -6.58
CA LEU A 4 -8.64 1.69 -5.43
C LEU A 4 -9.01 0.22 -5.32
N ILE A 5 -7.97 -0.57 -5.13
CA ILE A 5 -8.06 -2.02 -5.05
C ILE A 5 -7.49 -2.43 -3.70
N LYS A 6 -8.20 -3.31 -3.01
CA LYS A 6 -7.77 -3.90 -1.75
C LYS A 6 -7.71 -5.42 -1.88
N ALA A 7 -6.61 -6.01 -1.41
CA ALA A 7 -6.49 -7.46 -1.26
C ALA A 7 -7.18 -7.91 0.04
N GLY A 8 -7.85 -9.08 0.00
CA GLY A 8 -8.78 -9.58 1.02
C GLY A 8 -8.28 -9.60 2.47
N ARG A 9 -9.23 -9.50 3.42
CA ARG A 9 -8.98 -9.39 4.88
C ARG A 9 -8.94 -10.72 5.64
N ASN A 10 -9.43 -11.84 5.08
CA ASN A 10 -9.60 -13.11 5.81
C ASN A 10 -9.52 -14.33 4.87
N LYS A 11 -8.33 -14.91 4.68
CA LYS A 11 -8.05 -16.19 3.96
C LYS A 11 -8.49 -16.29 2.49
N GLU A 12 -9.18 -15.30 1.93
CA GLU A 12 -9.57 -15.25 0.51
C GLU A 12 -8.61 -14.37 -0.30
N TRP A 13 -8.04 -14.96 -1.36
CA TRP A 13 -7.05 -14.34 -2.24
C TRP A 13 -7.66 -13.47 -3.35
N GLY A 14 -8.67 -12.65 -3.00
CA GLY A 14 -9.39 -11.81 -3.95
C GLY A 14 -8.91 -10.36 -4.01
N ILE A 15 -9.11 -9.75 -5.18
CA ILE A 15 -8.94 -8.31 -5.46
C ILE A 15 -10.33 -7.69 -5.49
N TYR A 16 -10.59 -6.71 -4.63
CA TYR A 16 -11.89 -6.06 -4.52
C TYR A 16 -11.79 -4.55 -4.72
N PRO A 17 -12.78 -3.93 -5.40
CA PRO A 17 -12.84 -2.48 -5.50
C PRO A 17 -13.16 -1.88 -4.14
N GLU A 18 -12.28 -1.01 -3.65
CA GLU A 18 -12.47 -0.30 -2.38
C GLU A 18 -13.06 1.11 -2.61
N GLY A 19 -12.89 1.66 -3.81
CA GLY A 19 -13.49 2.93 -4.16
C GLY A 19 -12.99 3.51 -5.48
N LEU A 20 -13.57 4.64 -5.85
CA LEU A 20 -13.25 5.38 -7.07
C LEU A 20 -12.85 6.81 -6.71
N THR A 21 -11.74 7.30 -7.25
CA THR A 21 -11.38 8.72 -7.16
C THR A 21 -11.08 9.29 -8.54
N ARG A 22 -11.26 10.60 -8.70
CA ARG A 22 -10.86 11.30 -9.92
C ARG A 22 -9.40 11.75 -9.88
N SER A 23 -8.90 12.10 -8.69
CA SER A 23 -7.55 12.62 -8.47
C SER A 23 -6.63 11.54 -7.91
N ARG A 24 -5.47 11.38 -8.55
CA ARG A 24 -4.46 10.40 -8.15
C ARG A 24 -3.92 10.68 -6.74
N LYS A 25 -3.66 11.95 -6.40
CA LYS A 25 -3.29 12.36 -5.03
C LYS A 25 -4.32 11.91 -3.99
N LYS A 26 -5.61 12.13 -4.27
CA LYS A 26 -6.68 11.65 -3.37
C LYS A 26 -6.74 10.12 -3.27
N ALA A 27 -6.32 9.40 -4.31
CA ALA A 27 -6.23 7.94 -4.22
C ALA A 27 -5.13 7.52 -3.22
N PHE A 28 -3.99 8.23 -3.21
CA PHE A 28 -2.91 7.98 -2.26
C PHE A 28 -3.30 8.25 -0.83
N ASP A 29 -3.93 9.40 -0.56
CA ASP A 29 -4.45 9.73 0.77
C ASP A 29 -5.37 8.60 1.30
N ARG A 30 -6.21 8.05 0.42
CA ARG A 30 -7.13 6.96 0.75
C ARG A 30 -6.43 5.64 0.99
N ILE A 31 -5.36 5.30 0.26
CA ILE A 31 -4.55 4.12 0.54
C ILE A 31 -3.90 4.22 1.92
N ILE A 32 -3.38 5.40 2.28
CA ILE A 32 -2.79 5.67 3.60
C ILE A 32 -3.86 5.59 4.71
N ASP A 33 -5.06 6.14 4.48
CA ASP A 33 -6.20 5.99 5.40
C ASP A 33 -6.56 4.52 5.62
N LEU A 34 -6.59 3.71 4.56
CA LEU A 34 -6.92 2.28 4.65
C LEU A 34 -5.89 1.50 5.47
N ALA A 35 -4.61 1.78 5.29
CA ALA A 35 -3.54 1.19 6.09
C ALA A 35 -3.69 1.59 7.57
N ARG A 36 -3.92 2.88 7.87
CA ARG A 36 -4.13 3.34 9.25
C ARG A 36 -5.35 2.72 9.91
N ASN A 37 -6.47 2.66 9.19
CA ASN A 37 -7.69 2.03 9.69
C ASN A 37 -7.47 0.54 9.97
N PHE A 38 -6.66 -0.16 9.17
CA PHE A 38 -6.33 -1.57 9.43
C PHE A 38 -5.66 -1.73 10.81
N PHE A 39 -4.59 -0.99 11.10
CA PHE A 39 -3.89 -1.14 12.39
C PHE A 39 -4.73 -0.64 13.57
N ARG A 40 -5.49 0.44 13.39
CA ARG A 40 -6.41 0.93 14.43
C ARG A 40 -7.50 -0.08 14.77
N ASP A 41 -8.15 -0.66 13.75
CA ASP A 41 -9.32 -1.49 13.94
C ASP A 41 -8.95 -2.94 14.33
N SER A 42 -7.77 -3.42 13.94
CA SER A 42 -7.25 -4.75 14.34
C SER A 42 -6.55 -4.76 15.70
N GLY A 43 -6.00 -3.61 16.13
CA GLY A 43 -5.13 -3.55 17.31
C GLY A 43 -3.73 -4.12 17.07
N GLU A 44 -3.41 -4.52 15.84
CA GLU A 44 -2.10 -5.03 15.46
C GLU A 44 -1.03 -3.93 15.56
N ARG A 45 0.17 -4.32 15.98
CA ARG A 45 1.30 -3.41 16.05
C ARG A 45 1.96 -3.30 14.69
N ALA A 46 1.91 -2.12 14.08
CA ALA A 46 2.52 -1.89 12.77
C ALA A 46 4.05 -2.17 12.75
N ASP A 47 4.74 -2.12 13.89
CA ASP A 47 6.15 -2.51 14.03
C ASP A 47 6.40 -4.01 13.75
N GLU A 48 5.38 -4.86 13.83
CA GLU A 48 5.47 -6.30 13.55
C GLU A 48 5.34 -6.60 12.05
N TYR A 49 5.21 -5.58 11.20
CA TYR A 49 4.98 -5.74 9.76
C TYR A 49 6.12 -5.14 8.96
N GLN A 50 6.47 -5.82 7.86
CA GLN A 50 7.31 -5.27 6.80
C GLN A 50 6.43 -4.61 5.75
N PHE A 51 6.83 -3.43 5.29
CA PHE A 51 6.09 -2.66 4.29
C PHE A 51 6.89 -2.55 3.00
N ALA A 52 6.18 -2.46 1.88
CA ALA A 52 6.76 -2.21 0.57
C ALA A 52 5.80 -1.42 -0.31
N SER A 53 6.36 -0.56 -1.18
CA SER A 53 5.62 0.13 -2.24
C SER A 53 5.95 -0.44 -3.60
N GLY A 54 4.95 -0.44 -4.50
CA GLY A 54 5.08 -0.92 -5.87
C GLY A 54 4.73 0.17 -6.87
N TYR A 55 5.46 0.23 -7.99
CA TYR A 55 5.21 1.18 -9.08
C TYR A 55 5.29 0.53 -10.46
N GLY A 56 4.52 1.02 -11.43
CA GLY A 56 4.65 0.62 -12.83
C GLY A 56 5.75 1.40 -13.54
N TYR A 57 5.36 2.46 -14.24
CA TYR A 57 6.27 3.28 -15.03
C TYR A 57 6.94 4.43 -14.25
N ASP A 58 6.23 5.04 -13.29
CA ASP A 58 6.66 6.28 -12.63
C ASP A 58 7.29 5.99 -11.25
N TYR A 59 8.62 5.98 -11.20
CA TYR A 59 9.38 5.75 -9.96
C TYR A 59 9.30 6.94 -9.00
N ASP A 60 9.41 8.17 -9.51
CA ASP A 60 9.44 9.37 -8.69
C ASP A 60 8.10 9.59 -7.98
N GLU A 61 6.99 9.25 -8.64
CA GLU A 61 5.66 9.23 -8.01
C GLU A 61 5.62 8.24 -6.84
N CYS A 62 6.27 7.08 -6.97
CA CYS A 62 6.36 6.09 -5.91
C CYS A 62 7.21 6.57 -4.73
N VAL A 63 8.33 7.25 -4.99
CA VAL A 63 9.16 7.86 -3.94
C VAL A 63 8.37 8.93 -3.17
N SER A 64 7.65 9.78 -3.89
CA SER A 64 6.78 10.80 -3.29
C SER A 64 5.68 10.18 -2.44
N PHE A 65 5.05 9.11 -2.93
CA PHE A 65 4.04 8.34 -2.19
C PHE A 65 4.64 7.68 -0.94
N LYS A 66 5.80 7.03 -1.06
CA LYS A 66 6.53 6.42 0.06
C LYS A 66 6.78 7.43 1.17
N ASN A 67 7.33 8.60 0.83
CA ASN A 67 7.66 9.63 1.82
C ASN A 67 6.41 10.10 2.57
N GLN A 68 5.28 10.27 1.86
CA GLN A 68 4.00 10.63 2.47
C GLN A 68 3.48 9.52 3.39
N LEU A 69 3.58 8.27 2.97
CA LEU A 69 3.16 7.11 3.76
C LEU A 69 3.99 6.96 5.04
N VAL A 70 5.33 7.04 4.94
CA VAL A 70 6.23 6.98 6.10
C VAL A 70 5.91 8.12 7.07
N ALA A 71 5.80 9.37 6.58
CA ALA A 71 5.44 10.51 7.41
C ALA A 71 4.08 10.33 8.12
N SER A 72 3.08 9.76 7.44
CA SER A 72 1.76 9.52 8.03
C SER A 72 1.74 8.34 9.02
N MET A 73 2.69 7.42 8.93
CA MET A 73 2.74 6.20 9.74
C MET A 73 3.67 6.32 10.95
N GLN A 74 4.51 7.36 11.04
CA GLN A 74 5.43 7.61 12.17
C GLN A 74 4.74 7.65 13.55
N SER A 75 3.45 8.03 13.61
CA SER A 75 2.69 8.01 14.86
C SER A 75 2.22 6.62 15.29
N TYR A 76 2.34 5.62 14.42
CA TYR A 76 1.85 4.25 14.61
C TYR A 76 2.96 3.20 14.60
N CYS A 77 4.11 3.51 14.01
CA CYS A 77 5.26 2.62 13.91
C CYS A 77 6.57 3.39 13.81
N CYS A 78 7.66 2.71 14.13
CA CYS A 78 9.02 3.21 14.03
C CYS A 78 9.60 3.08 12.60
N ILE A 79 8.75 2.96 11.57
CA ILE A 79 9.21 2.83 10.19
C ILE A 79 9.91 4.11 9.76
N THR A 80 11.17 3.95 9.40
CA THR A 80 12.03 5.03 8.90
C THR A 80 12.18 4.98 7.39
N ASP A 81 12.06 3.80 6.79
CA ASP A 81 12.14 3.61 5.35
C ASP A 81 11.30 2.41 4.89
N MET A 82 11.03 2.35 3.59
CA MET A 82 10.24 1.32 2.94
C MET A 82 10.83 0.98 1.59
N GLU A 83 10.87 -0.31 1.27
CA GLU A 83 11.37 -0.77 -0.02
C GLU A 83 10.41 -0.40 -1.17
N ILE A 84 10.99 -0.14 -2.33
CA ILE A 84 10.25 0.17 -3.56
C ILE A 84 10.57 -0.90 -4.60
N TYR A 85 9.53 -1.48 -5.18
CA TYR A 85 9.62 -2.53 -6.20
C TYR A 85 8.91 -2.11 -7.49
N GLN A 86 9.48 -2.51 -8.63
CA GLN A 86 8.81 -2.32 -9.92
C GLN A 86 7.81 -3.44 -10.17
N ILE A 87 6.59 -3.07 -10.52
CA ILE A 87 5.51 -3.97 -10.93
C ILE A 87 5.76 -4.40 -12.37
N GLY A 88 6.07 -5.69 -12.54
CA GLY A 88 6.41 -6.26 -13.83
C GLY A 88 5.24 -6.41 -14.81
N ALA A 89 5.57 -6.81 -16.04
CA ALA A 89 4.63 -6.90 -17.16
C ALA A 89 3.41 -7.79 -16.88
N THR A 90 3.57 -8.90 -16.16
CA THR A 90 2.48 -9.83 -15.83
C THR A 90 1.32 -9.15 -15.09
N ILE A 91 1.61 -8.15 -14.26
CA ILE A 91 0.59 -7.36 -13.55
C ILE A 91 0.23 -6.11 -14.37
N GLY A 92 1.21 -5.49 -15.03
CA GLY A 92 1.04 -4.28 -15.83
C GLY A 92 0.03 -4.45 -16.98
N VAL A 93 -0.05 -5.62 -17.61
CA VAL A 93 -1.03 -5.87 -18.70
C VAL A 93 -2.48 -5.81 -18.22
N HIS A 94 -2.74 -6.06 -16.94
CA HIS A 94 -4.09 -6.01 -16.36
C HIS A 94 -4.43 -4.66 -15.73
N THR A 95 -3.41 -3.89 -15.34
CA THR A 95 -3.56 -2.65 -14.54
C THR A 95 -3.20 -1.38 -15.31
N GLY A 96 -2.60 -1.53 -16.50
CA GLY A 96 -2.07 -0.44 -17.30
C GLY A 96 -0.62 -0.09 -16.94
N PRO A 97 -0.06 0.96 -17.55
CA PRO A 97 1.35 1.34 -17.36
C PRO A 97 1.63 2.06 -16.04
N HIS A 98 0.61 2.52 -15.32
CA HIS A 98 0.78 3.33 -14.11
C HIS A 98 0.13 2.74 -12.84
N PRO A 99 0.28 1.44 -12.53
CA PRO A 99 -0.09 0.92 -11.22
C PRO A 99 0.83 1.54 -10.15
N LEU A 100 0.24 1.86 -9.01
CA LEU A 100 0.96 2.27 -7.82
C LEU A 100 0.20 1.80 -6.60
N GLY A 101 0.90 1.26 -5.63
CA GLY A 101 0.29 0.75 -4.40
C GLY A 101 1.30 0.44 -3.32
N MET A 102 0.79 -0.08 -2.20
CA MET A 102 1.60 -0.58 -1.09
C MET A 102 1.06 -1.93 -0.61
N GLY A 103 1.94 -2.69 0.03
CA GLY A 103 1.59 -3.89 0.78
C GLY A 103 2.33 -3.91 2.12
N PHE A 104 1.79 -4.69 3.05
CA PHE A 104 2.48 -5.03 4.29
C PHE A 104 2.28 -6.51 4.61
N LEU A 105 3.29 -7.10 5.24
CA LEU A 105 3.30 -8.52 5.64
C LEU A 105 3.81 -8.63 7.07
N LYS A 106 3.12 -9.40 7.91
CA LYS A 106 3.55 -9.64 9.28
C LYS A 106 4.84 -10.47 9.28
N HIS A 107 5.81 -10.09 10.13
CA HIS A 107 7.00 -10.89 10.35
C HIS A 107 6.62 -12.28 10.88
N PHE A 108 7.40 -13.29 10.52
CA PHE A 108 7.20 -14.61 11.10
C PHE A 108 7.53 -14.55 12.60
N GLU A 109 6.73 -15.23 13.43
CA GLU A 109 7.07 -15.49 14.82
C GLU A 109 7.57 -16.93 14.89
N TYR A 110 8.83 -17.14 15.29
CA TYR A 110 9.26 -18.48 15.69
C TYR A 110 8.62 -18.79 17.04
N VAL A 111 7.81 -19.85 17.05
CA VAL A 111 7.23 -20.46 18.26
C VAL A 111 8.05 -21.66 18.66
#